data_AF-A0A6I5VGZ3-F1
#
_entry.id   AF-A0A6I5VGZ3-F1
#
_cell.length_a   1.000
_cell.length_b   1.000
_cell.length_c   1.000
_cell.angle_alpha   90.00
_cell.angle_beta   90.00
_cell.angle_gamma   90.00
#
_symmetry.space_group_name_H-M   'P 1'
#
loop_
_entity.id
_entity.type
_entity.pdbx_description
1 polymer ?
#
loop_
_entity_poly.entity_id
_entity_poly.type
_entity_poly.pdbx_seq_one_letter_code
_entity_poly.pdbx_strand_id
1 'polypeptide(L)'
;MSDQSKSRVLAIGPAIAAVIVLFGCAAPGPPSSPAPTTSAGPSTQPSQASPSPPADSSSAAAAGSVRRPSINTLRTALESYFRDDKDLPADKAEVAADCAVYPTYQELSPASLKLLVNQDAADLTASEQSVFGDVVTECVTSAVG
;
A
#
# COMPACT_ATOMS: atom_id res chain seq x y z
N MET A 1 -28.59 -8.17 -47.76
CA MET A 1 -27.25 -8.39 -48.35
C MET A 1 -26.28 -7.47 -47.63
N SER A 2 -25.41 -8.05 -46.80
CA SER A 2 -24.07 -7.58 -46.38
C SER A 2 -23.67 -8.36 -45.14
N ASP A 3 -23.15 -9.54 -45.42
CA ASP A 3 -22.30 -10.35 -44.57
C ASP A 3 -20.88 -9.77 -44.69
N GLN A 4 -20.26 -9.31 -43.60
CA GLN A 4 -18.80 -9.46 -43.45
C GLN A 4 -18.39 -9.33 -41.99
N SER A 5 -18.26 -10.50 -41.36
CA SER A 5 -17.37 -10.75 -40.25
C SER A 5 -15.97 -10.20 -40.53
N LYS A 6 -15.40 -9.45 -39.57
CA LYS A 6 -13.94 -9.37 -39.46
C LYS A 6 -13.49 -9.17 -38.02
N SER A 7 -13.53 -10.28 -37.29
CA SER A 7 -12.63 -10.52 -36.18
C SER A 7 -11.19 -10.28 -36.63
N ARG A 8 -10.50 -9.38 -35.94
CA ARG A 8 -9.03 -9.43 -35.81
C ARG A 8 -8.69 -9.34 -34.34
N VAL A 9 -8.81 -10.50 -33.70
CA VAL A 9 -8.01 -10.85 -32.53
C VAL A 9 -6.56 -10.75 -32.97
N LEU A 10 -5.82 -9.78 -32.43
CA LEU A 10 -4.37 -9.86 -32.36
C LEU A 10 -4.01 -9.93 -30.88
N ALA A 11 -3.88 -11.16 -30.40
CA ALA A 11 -3.23 -11.49 -29.14
C ALA A 11 -1.75 -11.09 -29.26
N ILE A 12 -1.32 -10.10 -28.50
CA ILE A 12 0.10 -9.81 -28.27
C ILE A 12 0.41 -10.44 -26.91
N GLY A 13 1.01 -11.63 -26.97
CA GLY A 13 1.30 -12.45 -25.80
C GLY A 13 2.39 -11.85 -24.89
N PRO A 14 2.43 -12.26 -23.61
CA PRO A 14 3.42 -11.79 -22.66
C PRO A 14 4.81 -12.37 -22.98
N ALA A 15 5.80 -11.50 -23.15
CA ALA A 15 7.20 -11.90 -23.21
C ALA A 15 7.71 -12.16 -21.78
N ILE A 16 7.87 -13.43 -21.44
CA ILE A 16 8.47 -13.89 -20.19
C ILE A 16 9.99 -13.77 -20.33
N ALA A 17 10.61 -12.80 -19.66
CA ALA A 17 12.06 -12.69 -19.56
C ALA A 17 12.51 -13.20 -18.18
N ALA A 18 13.03 -14.42 -18.16
CA ALA A 18 13.67 -15.03 -17.01
C ALA A 18 15.09 -14.47 -16.84
N VAL A 19 15.46 -14.02 -15.63
CA VAL A 19 16.87 -13.74 -15.26
C VAL A 19 17.18 -14.36 -13.90
N ILE A 20 17.70 -15.58 -14.00
CA ILE A 20 18.86 -16.18 -13.32
C ILE A 20 19.16 -15.74 -11.86
N VAL A 21 19.00 -16.73 -10.98
CA VAL A 21 19.53 -16.86 -9.62
C VAL A 21 21.07 -16.80 -9.61
N LEU A 22 21.65 -16.00 -8.71
CA LEU A 22 23.04 -16.18 -8.25
C LEU A 22 23.11 -16.20 -6.72
N PHE A 23 23.42 -17.39 -6.23
CA PHE A 23 23.82 -17.74 -4.86
C PHE A 23 24.99 -16.89 -4.36
N GLY A 24 24.91 -16.45 -3.10
CA GLY A 24 26.03 -15.96 -2.30
C GLY A 24 25.85 -16.34 -0.83
N CYS A 25 26.60 -17.33 -0.38
CA CYS A 25 26.55 -17.94 0.94
C CYS A 25 27.66 -17.37 1.83
N ALA A 26 27.36 -16.98 3.08
CA ALA A 26 28.29 -17.06 4.22
C ALA A 26 27.53 -16.92 5.57
N ALA A 27 27.74 -17.91 6.44
CA ALA A 27 27.18 -18.07 7.80
C ALA A 27 28.14 -17.51 8.88
N PRO A 28 28.10 -17.99 10.15
CA PRO A 28 27.18 -17.71 11.25
C PRO A 28 27.89 -16.99 12.43
N GLY A 29 27.12 -16.44 13.38
CA GLY A 29 27.69 -16.04 14.68
C GLY A 29 26.64 -15.78 15.77
N PRO A 30 26.55 -16.64 16.80
CA PRO A 30 26.12 -16.26 18.15
C PRO A 30 27.37 -16.27 19.08
N PRO A 31 27.29 -15.92 20.39
CA PRO A 31 26.13 -15.58 21.23
C PRO A 31 26.33 -14.33 22.10
N SER A 32 25.27 -13.88 22.81
CA SER A 32 25.28 -13.59 24.27
C SER A 32 23.92 -13.04 24.76
N SER A 33 23.24 -13.84 25.59
CA SER A 33 22.30 -13.43 26.65
C SER A 33 23.02 -13.69 28.00
N PRO A 34 22.66 -13.12 29.18
CA PRO A 34 21.32 -12.79 29.71
C PRO A 34 21.29 -11.37 30.37
N ALA A 35 20.29 -10.83 31.09
CA ALA A 35 19.21 -11.37 31.92
C ALA A 35 18.11 -10.27 32.14
N PRO A 36 16.89 -10.64 32.56
CA PRO A 36 15.84 -9.71 32.93
C PRO A 36 16.04 -9.16 34.35
N THR A 37 15.86 -7.83 34.53
CA THR A 37 15.71 -7.25 35.86
C THR A 37 14.25 -6.91 36.11
N THR A 38 13.58 -7.78 36.86
CA THR A 38 12.29 -7.53 37.49
C THR A 38 12.49 -6.51 38.62
N SER A 39 11.80 -5.38 38.57
CA SER A 39 11.50 -4.57 39.76
C SER A 39 9.99 -4.44 39.88
N ALA A 40 9.45 -5.08 40.92
CA ALA A 40 8.08 -4.89 41.37
C ALA A 40 8.02 -3.58 42.16
N GLY A 41 7.35 -2.57 41.60
CA GLY A 41 6.93 -1.36 42.33
C GLY A 41 5.46 -1.50 42.73
N PRO A 42 5.09 -1.32 44.01
CA PRO A 42 3.72 -1.52 44.49
C PRO A 42 2.73 -0.46 44.00
N SER A 43 1.51 -0.94 43.77
CA SER A 43 0.28 -0.19 43.48
C SER A 43 0.11 1.08 44.30
N THR A 44 -0.24 2.16 43.61
CA THR A 44 -0.98 3.29 44.19
C THR A 44 -2.07 3.76 43.20
N GLN A 45 -3.30 3.40 43.54
CA GLN A 45 -4.61 3.97 43.17
C GLN A 45 -4.60 5.54 43.18
N PRO A 46 -5.43 6.34 42.43
CA PRO A 46 -6.88 6.19 42.17
C PRO A 46 -7.46 6.59 40.78
N SER A 47 -8.72 6.18 40.59
CA SER A 47 -9.83 6.79 39.81
C SER A 47 -9.57 7.34 38.40
N GLN A 48 -9.90 6.53 37.38
CA GLN A 48 -10.14 7.04 36.04
C GLN A 48 -11.61 7.47 35.92
N ALA A 49 -11.86 8.77 36.09
CA ALA A 49 -13.06 9.40 35.54
C ALA A 49 -12.93 9.35 34.02
N SER A 50 -13.92 8.78 33.34
CA SER A 50 -14.02 8.81 31.88
C SER A 50 -14.01 10.26 31.39
N PRO A 51 -13.06 10.68 30.54
CA PRO A 51 -13.30 11.83 29.69
C PRO A 51 -14.22 11.36 28.55
N SER A 52 -15.41 11.96 28.46
CA SER A 52 -16.20 11.96 27.23
C SER A 52 -15.29 12.28 26.04
N PRO A 53 -15.45 11.63 24.88
CA PRO A 53 -14.71 12.05 23.69
C PRO A 53 -15.05 13.53 23.43
N PRO A 54 -14.05 14.40 23.12
CA PRO A 54 -14.39 15.71 22.59
C PRO A 54 -15.09 15.48 21.25
N ALA A 55 -16.41 15.58 21.27
CA ALA A 55 -17.16 16.02 20.11
C ALA A 55 -16.89 17.50 19.97
N ASP A 56 -15.88 17.87 19.19
CA ASP A 56 -15.89 19.17 18.55
C ASP A 56 -15.12 19.13 17.22
N SER A 57 -15.92 19.22 16.17
CA SER A 57 -15.81 20.25 15.15
C SER A 57 -14.39 20.64 14.73
N SER A 58 -13.91 19.97 13.69
CA SER A 58 -13.22 20.68 12.61
C SER A 58 -14.18 20.83 11.42
N SER A 59 -15.22 21.65 11.62
CA SER A 59 -15.78 22.43 10.53
C SER A 59 -14.83 23.58 10.25
N ALA A 60 -13.90 23.32 9.34
CA ALA A 60 -13.47 24.33 8.39
C ALA A 60 -13.61 23.68 7.02
N ALA A 61 -14.80 23.87 6.44
CA ALA A 61 -15.00 23.72 5.02
C ALA A 61 -14.05 24.71 4.32
N ALA A 62 -12.84 24.26 4.01
CA ALA A 62 -12.06 24.85 2.93
C ALA A 62 -12.72 24.40 1.63
N ALA A 63 -13.75 25.13 1.21
CA ALA A 63 -14.28 25.05 -0.14
C ALA A 63 -13.12 25.36 -1.10
N GLY A 64 -12.49 24.32 -1.65
CA GLY A 64 -11.42 24.44 -2.65
C GLY A 64 -10.20 23.53 -2.44
N SER A 65 -9.98 22.96 -1.24
CA SER A 65 -8.82 22.11 -1.00
C SER A 65 -9.23 20.63 -1.07
N VAL A 66 -8.69 19.88 -2.03
CA VAL A 66 -8.84 18.42 -2.05
C VAL A 66 -8.25 17.86 -0.76
N ARG A 67 -9.12 17.45 0.16
CA ARG A 67 -8.69 16.90 1.45
C ARG A 67 -8.00 15.57 1.20
N ARG A 68 -6.76 15.43 1.68
CA ARG A 68 -5.97 14.21 1.56
C ARG A 68 -6.71 13.05 2.27
N PRO A 69 -6.84 11.87 1.65
CA PRO A 69 -7.46 10.72 2.29
C PRO A 69 -6.65 10.28 3.52
N SER A 70 -7.26 9.48 4.39
CA SER A 70 -6.54 8.89 5.52
C SER A 70 -5.60 7.77 5.03
N ILE A 71 -4.52 7.51 5.78
CA ILE A 71 -3.60 6.39 5.49
C ILE A 71 -4.37 5.07 5.42
N ASN A 72 -5.30 4.83 6.34
CA ASN A 72 -6.08 3.61 6.36
C ASN A 72 -6.97 3.46 5.11
N THR A 73 -7.61 4.56 4.68
CA THR A 73 -8.39 4.59 3.43
C THR A 73 -7.52 4.29 2.21
N LEU A 74 -6.33 4.88 2.14
CA LEU A 74 -5.38 4.62 1.06
C LEU A 74 -4.89 3.17 1.09
N ARG A 75 -4.53 2.63 2.26
CA ARG A 75 -4.11 1.22 2.41
C ARG A 75 -5.18 0.29 1.88
N THR A 76 -6.45 0.47 2.27
CA THR A 76 -7.56 -0.38 1.79
C THR A 76 -7.73 -0.29 0.28
N ALA A 77 -7.60 0.91 -0.31
CA ALA A 77 -7.66 1.07 -1.76
C ALA A 77 -6.49 0.37 -2.47
N LEU A 78 -5.27 0.50 -1.93
CA LEU A 78 -4.09 -0.18 -2.44
C LEU A 78 -4.21 -1.70 -2.33
N GLU A 79 -4.74 -2.22 -1.24
CA GLU A 79 -4.99 -3.66 -1.08
C GLU A 79 -5.96 -4.19 -2.15
N SER A 80 -7.05 -3.45 -2.41
CA SER A 80 -7.98 -3.79 -3.50
C SER A 80 -7.29 -3.67 -4.86
N TYR A 81 -6.52 -2.60 -5.12
CA TYR A 81 -5.74 -2.47 -6.36
C TYR A 81 -4.78 -3.66 -6.57
N PHE A 82 -4.04 -4.07 -5.54
CA PHE A 82 -3.13 -5.22 -5.64
C PHE A 82 -3.87 -6.54 -5.86
N ARG A 83 -5.06 -6.71 -5.29
CA ARG A 83 -5.88 -7.90 -5.51
C ARG A 83 -6.51 -7.93 -6.91
N ASP A 84 -7.09 -6.83 -7.32
CA ASP A 84 -7.96 -6.76 -8.51
C ASP A 84 -7.16 -6.46 -9.79
N ASP A 85 -6.21 -5.52 -9.76
CA ASP A 85 -5.39 -5.15 -10.92
C ASP A 85 -4.11 -5.97 -11.05
N LYS A 86 -3.54 -6.45 -9.93
CA LYS A 86 -2.30 -7.25 -9.93
C LYS A 86 -2.51 -8.74 -9.70
N ASP A 87 -3.76 -9.18 -9.52
CA ASP A 87 -4.13 -10.58 -9.28
C ASP A 87 -3.34 -11.22 -8.13
N LEU A 88 -3.06 -10.43 -7.07
CA LEU A 88 -2.38 -10.95 -5.89
C LEU A 88 -3.37 -11.64 -4.95
N PRO A 89 -3.00 -12.80 -4.37
CA PRO A 89 -3.80 -13.39 -3.30
C PRO A 89 -3.84 -12.44 -2.09
N ALA A 90 -4.89 -12.55 -1.28
CA ALA A 90 -5.23 -11.56 -0.25
C ALA A 90 -4.08 -11.28 0.73
N ASP A 91 -3.33 -12.32 1.15
CA ASP A 91 -2.18 -12.19 2.04
C ASP A 91 -1.03 -11.39 1.40
N LYS A 92 -0.80 -11.55 0.10
CA LYS A 92 0.24 -10.83 -0.65
C LYS A 92 -0.18 -9.41 -0.98
N ALA A 93 -1.46 -9.20 -1.29
CA ALA A 93 -2.03 -7.89 -1.49
C ALA A 93 -1.95 -7.03 -0.22
N GLU A 94 -2.20 -7.62 0.97
CA GLU A 94 -2.07 -6.92 2.24
C GLU A 94 -0.62 -6.47 2.49
N VAL A 95 0.35 -7.37 2.31
CA VAL A 95 1.78 -7.06 2.47
C VAL A 95 2.25 -5.99 1.47
N ALA A 96 1.82 -6.09 0.21
CA ALA A 96 2.14 -5.09 -0.81
C ALA A 96 1.50 -3.72 -0.50
N ALA A 97 0.26 -3.70 0.01
CA ALA A 97 -0.42 -2.48 0.44
C ALA A 97 0.28 -1.79 1.61
N ASP A 98 0.72 -2.56 2.61
CA ASP A 98 1.47 -2.04 3.75
C ASP A 98 2.84 -1.48 3.33
N CYS A 99 3.51 -2.11 2.37
CA CYS A 99 4.72 -1.59 1.76
C CYS A 99 4.46 -0.28 1.00
N ALA A 100 3.41 -0.23 0.18
CA ALA A 100 3.17 0.88 -0.74
C ALA A 100 2.49 2.10 -0.09
N VAL A 101 1.75 1.94 1.02
CA VAL A 101 0.90 3.01 1.55
C VAL A 101 1.67 4.26 1.94
N TYR A 102 2.79 4.13 2.65
CA TYR A 102 3.59 5.28 3.09
C TYR A 102 4.34 5.99 1.95
N PRO A 103 5.08 5.29 1.07
CA PRO A 103 5.73 5.96 -0.06
C PRO A 103 4.70 6.60 -1.00
N THR A 104 3.61 5.89 -1.31
CA THR A 104 2.51 6.44 -2.13
C THR A 104 1.91 7.67 -1.47
N TYR A 105 1.66 7.61 -0.15
CA TYR A 105 1.15 8.76 0.59
C TYR A 105 2.12 9.92 0.46
N GLN A 106 3.41 9.76 0.73
CA GLN A 106 4.38 10.86 0.74
C GLN A 106 4.62 11.49 -0.63
N GLU A 107 4.71 10.68 -1.69
CA GLU A 107 5.12 11.13 -3.02
C GLU A 107 3.96 11.70 -3.85
N LEU A 108 2.73 11.24 -3.64
CA LEU A 108 1.58 11.67 -4.44
C LEU A 108 0.84 12.86 -3.86
N SER A 109 0.31 13.68 -4.77
CA SER A 109 -0.53 14.81 -4.42
C SER A 109 -1.88 14.36 -3.82
N PRO A 110 -2.57 15.19 -3.00
CA PRO A 110 -3.88 14.86 -2.46
C PRO A 110 -4.94 14.52 -3.51
N ALA A 111 -4.86 15.12 -4.71
CA ALA A 111 -5.74 14.81 -5.83
C ALA A 111 -5.51 13.40 -6.37
N SER A 112 -4.24 13.03 -6.55
CA SER A 112 -3.81 11.73 -7.04
C SER A 112 -4.09 10.59 -6.05
N LEU A 113 -3.89 10.86 -4.76
CA LEU A 113 -4.32 9.94 -3.71
C LEU A 113 -5.83 9.70 -3.72
N LYS A 114 -6.63 10.69 -4.10
CA LYS A 114 -8.07 10.52 -4.25
C LYS A 114 -8.43 9.68 -5.48
N LEU A 115 -7.71 9.85 -6.59
CA LEU A 115 -7.86 8.98 -7.77
C LEU A 115 -7.56 7.53 -7.42
N LEU A 116 -6.46 7.26 -6.70
CA LEU A 116 -6.15 5.92 -6.21
C LEU A 116 -7.24 5.35 -5.30
N VAL A 117 -7.78 6.14 -4.37
CA VAL A 117 -8.88 5.70 -3.50
C VAL A 117 -10.15 5.38 -4.29
N ASN A 118 -10.37 6.04 -5.43
CA ASN A 118 -11.50 5.80 -6.32
C ASN A 118 -11.25 4.68 -7.34
N GLN A 119 -10.08 4.01 -7.31
CA GLN A 119 -9.64 3.03 -8.31
C GLN A 119 -9.43 3.60 -9.72
N ASP A 120 -9.16 4.91 -9.82
CA ASP A 120 -8.90 5.62 -11.08
C ASP A 120 -7.39 5.84 -11.29
N ALA A 121 -6.57 4.82 -11.04
CA ALA A 121 -5.10 4.93 -11.16
C ALA A 121 -4.63 5.31 -12.58
N ALA A 122 -5.44 5.05 -13.60
CA ALA A 122 -5.17 5.43 -14.98
C ALA A 122 -5.23 6.95 -15.23
N ASP A 123 -5.94 7.71 -14.38
CA ASP A 123 -6.09 9.17 -14.49
C ASP A 123 -4.98 9.95 -13.77
N LEU A 124 -4.03 9.26 -13.14
CA LEU A 124 -2.82 9.88 -12.60
C LEU A 124 -2.02 10.58 -13.71
N THR A 125 -1.31 11.65 -13.39
CA THR A 125 -0.40 12.27 -14.36
C THR A 125 0.73 11.31 -14.74
N ALA A 126 1.34 11.45 -15.92
CA ALA A 126 2.39 10.54 -16.37
C ALA A 126 3.57 10.41 -15.37
N SER A 127 3.96 11.51 -14.73
CA SER A 127 5.01 11.50 -13.70
C SER A 127 4.58 10.73 -12.44
N GLU A 128 3.34 10.92 -12.00
CA GLU A 128 2.78 10.22 -10.84
C GLU A 128 2.53 8.74 -11.12
N GLN A 129 2.14 8.38 -12.34
CA GLN A 129 2.05 6.99 -12.79
C GLN A 129 3.43 6.31 -12.76
N SER A 130 4.49 7.00 -13.16
CA SER A 130 5.86 6.46 -13.07
C SER A 130 6.21 6.18 -11.61
N VAL A 131 6.09 7.18 -10.73
CA VAL A 131 6.43 7.04 -9.31
C VAL A 131 5.59 5.95 -8.63
N PHE A 132 4.28 5.95 -8.88
CA PHE A 132 3.38 4.93 -8.35
C PHE A 132 3.72 3.55 -8.91
N GLY A 133 4.04 3.45 -10.20
CA GLY A 133 4.44 2.22 -10.86
C GLY A 133 5.74 1.64 -10.30
N ASP A 134 6.73 2.48 -9.98
CA ASP A 134 7.98 2.06 -9.33
C ASP A 134 7.70 1.51 -7.93
N VAL A 135 6.92 2.22 -7.11
CA VAL A 135 6.51 1.76 -5.76
C VAL A 135 5.76 0.43 -5.84
N VAL A 136 4.79 0.32 -6.76
CA VAL A 136 4.02 -0.91 -6.98
C VAL A 136 4.94 -2.06 -7.37
N THR A 137 5.88 -1.83 -8.30
CA THR A 137 6.79 -2.88 -8.77
C THR A 137 7.70 -3.36 -7.64
N GLU A 138 8.28 -2.44 -6.87
CA GLU A 138 9.12 -2.77 -5.71
C GLU A 138 8.34 -3.56 -4.65
N CYS A 139 7.15 -3.08 -4.26
CA CYS A 139 6.35 -3.69 -3.21
C CYS A 139 5.74 -5.04 -3.61
N VAL A 140 5.33 -5.21 -4.88
CA VAL A 140 4.85 -6.51 -5.38
C VAL A 140 6.00 -7.52 -5.43
N THR A 141 7.18 -7.11 -5.91
CA THR A 141 8.36 -7.98 -5.95
C THR A 141 8.74 -8.42 -4.52
N SER A 142 8.75 -7.50 -3.57
CA SER A 142 9.01 -7.78 -2.16
C SER A 142 7.96 -8.71 -1.52
N ALA A 143 6.68 -8.56 -1.88
CA ALA A 143 5.61 -9.40 -1.34
C ALA A 143 5.64 -10.83 -1.90
N VAL A 144 5.94 -11.00 -3.19
CA VAL A 144 5.88 -12.29 -3.89
C VAL A 144 7.14 -13.13 -3.66
N GLY A 145 8.32 -12.50 -3.53
CA GLY A 145 9.59 -13.18 -3.24
C GLY A 145 10.33 -13.65 -4.49
#